data_AF-A0A914GF21-F1
#
_entry.id   AF-A0A914GF21-F1
#
_cell.length_a   1.000
_cell.length_b   1.000
_cell.length_c   1.000
_cell.angle_alpha   90.00
_cell.angle_beta   90.00
_cell.angle_gamma   90.00
#
_symmetry.space_group_name_H-M   'P 1'
#
loop_
_entity.id
_entity.type
_entity.pdbx_description
1 polymer ?
#
loop_
_entity_poly.entity_id
_entity_poly.type
_entity_poly.pdbx_seq_one_letter_code
_entity_poly.pdbx_strand_id
1 'polypeptide(L)'
;MSKIKQLTNKCYAKKFIIQIELLATHKSLAADYVKQLNEEIKKDEEELSKMQTQLSALELIAQQYETFSMDSKPDAPVQVEMLEKFLDSCFENFGKTFDDKDYQSVTRSFLQWVETTDLQKPAQDMIDVVKNK
;
A
#
# COMPACT_ATOMS: atom_id res chain seq x y z
N MET A 1 -25.49 56.04 -54.97
CA MET A 1 -26.14 55.15 -53.98
C MET A 1 -25.78 53.66 -54.09
N SER A 2 -25.47 53.10 -55.27
CA SER A 2 -25.20 51.65 -55.44
C SER A 2 -23.95 51.12 -54.70
N LYS A 3 -22.85 51.89 -54.69
CA LYS A 3 -21.56 51.47 -54.11
C LYS A 3 -21.58 51.35 -52.58
N ILE A 4 -22.36 52.19 -51.90
CA ILE A 4 -22.53 52.14 -50.43
C ILE A 4 -23.26 50.84 -50.05
N LYS A 5 -24.35 50.47 -50.74
CA LYS A 5 -25.07 49.21 -50.49
C LYS A 5 -24.19 47.97 -50.68
N GLN A 6 -23.33 47.96 -51.70
CA GLN A 6 -22.37 46.88 -51.91
C GLN A 6 -21.34 46.77 -50.77
N LEU A 7 -20.83 47.90 -50.28
CA LEU A 7 -19.90 47.91 -49.15
C LEU A 7 -20.57 47.45 -47.86
N THR A 8 -21.80 47.88 -47.60
CA THR A 8 -22.55 47.44 -46.41
C THR A 8 -22.81 45.92 -46.44
N ASN A 9 -23.23 45.37 -47.58
CA ASN A 9 -23.42 43.93 -47.74
C ASN A 9 -22.11 43.14 -47.54
N LYS A 10 -20.99 43.64 -48.08
CA LYS A 10 -19.68 43.01 -47.88
C LYS A 10 -19.24 43.04 -46.40
N CYS A 11 -19.57 44.11 -45.68
CA CYS A 11 -19.28 44.24 -44.25
C CYS A 11 -20.12 43.26 -43.42
N TYR A 12 -21.42 43.13 -43.71
CA TYR A 12 -22.30 42.14 -43.06
C TYR A 12 -21.85 40.70 -43.32
N ALA A 13 -21.49 40.37 -44.56
CA ALA A 13 -20.99 39.04 -44.91
C ALA A 13 -19.72 38.70 -44.12
N LYS A 14 -18.76 39.64 -44.02
CA LYS A 14 -17.54 39.45 -43.22
C LYS A 14 -17.85 39.25 -41.73
N LYS A 15 -18.75 40.06 -41.16
CA LYS A 15 -19.15 39.93 -39.75
C LYS A 15 -19.79 38.56 -39.47
N PHE A 16 -20.63 38.09 -40.38
CA PHE A 16 -21.28 36.78 -40.26
C PHE A 16 -20.28 35.61 -40.34
N ILE A 17 -19.31 35.68 -41.25
CA ILE A 17 -18.24 34.66 -41.37
C ILE A 17 -17.41 34.59 -40.07
N ILE A 18 -16.97 35.74 -39.55
CA ILE A 18 -16.20 35.80 -38.30
C ILE A 18 -17.00 35.20 -37.12
N GLN A 19 -18.31 35.48 -37.06
CA GLN A 19 -19.18 34.93 -36.02
C GLN A 19 -19.25 33.40 -36.08
N ILE A 20 -19.36 32.83 -37.30
CA ILE A 20 -19.39 31.37 -37.52
C ILE A 20 -18.06 30.73 -37.12
N GLU A 21 -16.94 31.31 -37.55
CA GLU A 21 -15.60 30.80 -37.21
C GLU A 21 -15.39 30.79 -35.69
N LEU A 22 -15.74 31.90 -35.02
CA LEU A 22 -15.62 32.01 -33.56
C LEU A 22 -16.47 30.95 -32.84
N LEU A 23 -17.73 30.78 -33.25
CA LEU A 23 -18.62 29.75 -32.71
C LEU A 23 -18.08 28.34 -32.94
N ALA A 24 -17.50 28.06 -34.11
CA ALA A 24 -16.92 26.77 -34.43
C ALA A 24 -15.69 26.48 -33.54
N THR A 25 -14.81 27.46 -33.34
CA THR A 25 -13.64 27.33 -32.46
C THR A 25 -14.04 27.08 -31.01
N HIS A 26 -15.01 27.85 -30.48
CA HIS A 26 -15.51 27.64 -29.12
C HIS A 26 -16.14 26.26 -28.93
N LYS A 27 -16.89 25.76 -29.93
CA LYS A 27 -17.48 24.43 -29.88
C LYS A 27 -16.42 23.33 -29.91
N SER A 28 -15.36 23.50 -30.70
CA SER A 28 -14.23 22.55 -30.73
C SER A 28 -13.52 22.50 -29.38
N LEU A 29 -13.16 23.65 -28.81
CA LEU A 29 -12.52 23.74 -27.49
C LEU A 29 -13.37 23.11 -26.38
N ALA A 30 -14.69 23.33 -26.40
CA ALA A 30 -15.59 22.71 -25.44
C ALA A 30 -15.65 21.18 -25.61
N ALA A 31 -15.65 20.67 -26.84
CA ALA A 31 -15.64 19.24 -27.11
C ALA A 31 -14.33 18.58 -26.68
N ASP A 32 -13.19 19.22 -26.96
CA ASP A 32 -11.86 18.75 -26.56
C ASP A 32 -11.73 18.71 -25.02
N TYR A 33 -12.25 19.73 -24.33
CA TYR A 33 -12.27 19.77 -22.86
C TYR A 33 -13.14 18.65 -22.25
N VAL A 34 -14.34 18.43 -22.78
CA VAL A 34 -15.21 17.32 -22.34
C VAL A 34 -14.54 15.97 -22.58
N LYS A 35 -13.82 15.82 -23.70
CA LYS A 35 -13.08 14.60 -23.98
C LYS A 35 -11.97 14.36 -22.96
N GLN A 36 -11.20 15.40 -22.63
CA GLN A 36 -10.16 15.31 -21.61
C GLN A 36 -10.74 14.93 -20.23
N LEU A 37 -11.84 15.56 -19.81
CA LEU A 37 -12.51 15.22 -18.55
C LEU A 37 -12.97 13.75 -18.53
N ASN A 38 -13.51 13.23 -19.63
CA ASN A 38 -13.92 11.83 -19.71
C ASN A 38 -12.72 10.87 -19.61
N GLU A 39 -11.57 11.23 -20.17
CA GLU A 39 -10.34 10.45 -20.05
C GLU A 39 -9.81 10.45 -18.60
N GLU A 40 -9.86 11.60 -17.92
CA GLU A 40 -9.51 11.72 -16.49
C GLU A 40 -10.46 10.92 -15.61
N ILE A 41 -11.79 11.03 -15.80
CA ILE A 41 -12.78 10.24 -15.07
C ILE A 41 -12.54 8.75 -15.23
N LYS A 42 -12.28 8.29 -16.46
CA LYS A 42 -12.02 6.87 -16.73
C LYS A 42 -10.77 6.39 -16.00
N LYS A 43 -9.71 7.20 -15.99
CA LYS A 43 -8.48 6.88 -15.26
C LYS A 43 -8.75 6.79 -13.75
N ASP A 44 -9.50 7.73 -13.20
CA ASP A 44 -9.85 7.75 -11.78
C ASP A 44 -10.70 6.52 -11.40
N GLU A 45 -11.65 6.12 -12.25
CA GLU A 45 -12.46 4.90 -12.07
C GLU A 45 -11.58 3.63 -12.04
N GLU A 46 -10.60 3.53 -12.93
CA GLU A 46 -9.64 2.41 -12.95
C GLU A 46 -8.77 2.39 -11.68
N GLU A 47 -8.29 3.54 -11.21
CA GLU A 47 -7.53 3.65 -9.96
C GLU A 47 -8.38 3.29 -8.73
N LEU A 48 -9.63 3.74 -8.68
CA LEU A 48 -10.57 3.48 -7.59
C LEU A 48 -10.89 1.98 -7.50
N SER A 49 -11.14 1.33 -8.65
CA SER A 49 -11.34 -0.12 -8.73
C SER A 49 -10.12 -0.92 -8.21
N LYS A 50 -8.92 -0.47 -8.55
CA LYS A 50 -7.68 -1.07 -8.04
C LYS A 50 -7.55 -0.91 -6.52
N MET A 51 -7.84 0.27 -5.98
CA MET A 51 -7.80 0.51 -4.53
C MET A 51 -8.84 -0.32 -3.79
N GLN A 52 -10.05 -0.46 -4.33
CA GLN A 52 -11.09 -1.33 -3.75
C GLN A 52 -10.62 -2.79 -3.70
N THR A 53 -9.99 -3.28 -4.76
CA THR A 53 -9.44 -4.64 -4.80
C THR A 53 -8.36 -4.83 -3.73
N GLN A 54 -7.48 -3.83 -3.55
CA GLN A 54 -6.45 -3.85 -2.50
C GLN A 54 -7.05 -3.83 -1.09
N LEU A 55 -8.10 -3.03 -0.87
CA LEU A 55 -8.81 -2.97 0.39
C LEU A 55 -9.42 -4.34 0.74
N SER A 56 -10.15 -4.96 -0.21
CA SER A 56 -10.73 -6.29 0.01
C SER A 56 -9.67 -7.36 0.27
N ALA A 57 -8.50 -7.28 -0.39
CA ALA A 57 -7.39 -8.19 -0.11
C ALA A 57 -6.85 -8.01 1.33
N LEU A 58 -6.73 -6.76 1.80
CA LEU A 58 -6.31 -6.46 3.17
C LEU A 58 -7.34 -6.92 4.21
N GLU A 59 -8.63 -6.73 3.96
CA GLU A 59 -9.71 -7.20 4.83
C GLU A 59 -9.69 -8.74 4.95
N LEU A 60 -9.48 -9.45 3.84
CA LEU A 60 -9.31 -10.91 3.86
C LEU A 60 -8.11 -11.33 4.70
N ILE A 61 -6.97 -10.65 4.56
CA ILE A 61 -5.77 -10.94 5.37
C ILE A 61 -6.07 -10.70 6.85
N ALA A 62 -6.66 -9.56 7.20
CA ALA A 62 -7.03 -9.23 8.58
C ALA A 62 -7.95 -10.29 9.20
N GLN A 63 -8.97 -10.72 8.44
CA GLN A 63 -9.90 -11.77 8.88
C GLN A 63 -9.18 -13.11 9.11
N GLN A 64 -8.20 -13.47 8.27
CA GLN A 64 -7.39 -14.67 8.49
C GLN A 64 -6.56 -14.55 9.78
N TYR A 65 -5.94 -13.39 10.05
CA TYR A 65 -5.20 -13.16 11.30
C TYR A 65 -6.08 -13.23 12.54
N GLU A 66 -7.29 -12.65 12.49
CA GLU A 66 -8.26 -12.78 13.58
C GLU A 66 -8.67 -14.24 13.81
N THR A 67 -8.90 -14.99 12.73
CA THR A 67 -9.23 -16.42 12.82
C THR A 67 -8.07 -17.21 13.42
N PHE A 68 -6.84 -17.00 12.96
CA PHE A 68 -5.64 -17.63 13.55
C PHE A 68 -5.48 -17.28 15.02
N SER A 69 -5.75 -16.03 15.42
CA SER A 69 -5.66 -15.60 16.82
C SER A 69 -6.75 -16.21 17.71
N MET A 70 -7.93 -16.50 17.16
CA MET A 70 -9.03 -17.16 17.90
C MET A 70 -8.81 -18.66 18.02
N ASP A 71 -8.26 -19.30 17.00
CA ASP A 71 -7.88 -20.72 17.00
C ASP A 71 -6.58 -20.97 17.79
N SER A 72 -5.73 -19.97 17.96
CA SER A 72 -4.51 -20.03 18.78
C SER A 72 -4.77 -19.69 20.25
N LYS A 73 -5.89 -20.14 20.83
CA LYS A 73 -5.90 -20.28 22.29
C LYS A 73 -4.80 -21.30 22.64
N PRO A 74 -3.81 -20.95 23.47
CA PRO A 74 -2.92 -21.95 24.02
C PRO A 74 -3.76 -22.81 24.97
N ASP A 75 -4.43 -23.81 24.42
CA ASP A 75 -5.29 -24.74 25.16
C ASP A 75 -4.48 -25.65 26.10
N ALA A 76 -3.16 -25.51 26.11
CA ALA A 76 -2.29 -26.25 27.01
C ALA A 76 -1.35 -25.27 27.74
N PRO A 77 -1.40 -25.17 29.09
CA PRO A 77 -0.34 -24.51 29.88
C PRO A 77 1.07 -25.00 29.52
N VAL A 78 1.16 -26.20 28.94
CA VAL A 78 2.38 -26.82 28.39
C VAL A 78 2.95 -26.05 27.20
N GLN A 79 2.14 -25.42 26.34
CA GLN A 79 2.65 -24.58 25.23
C GLN A 79 3.23 -23.26 25.71
N VAL A 80 2.64 -22.66 26.75
CA VAL A 80 3.16 -21.45 27.39
C VAL A 80 4.50 -21.75 28.07
N GLU A 81 4.58 -22.84 28.83
CA GLU A 81 5.81 -23.29 29.49
C GLU A 81 6.92 -23.65 28.48
N MET A 82 6.57 -24.23 27.34
CA MET A 82 7.51 -24.46 26.23
C MET A 82 8.06 -23.13 25.67
N LEU A 83 7.18 -22.16 25.42
CA LEU A 83 7.58 -20.86 24.88
C LEU A 83 8.44 -20.08 25.87
N GLU A 84 8.10 -20.12 27.16
CA GLU A 84 8.92 -19.52 28.23
C GLU A 84 10.33 -20.11 28.24
N LYS A 85 10.47 -21.43 28.23
CA LYS A 85 11.78 -22.10 28.21
C LYS A 85 12.61 -21.79 26.96
N PHE A 86 11.95 -21.68 25.82
CA PHE A 86 12.60 -21.27 24.58
C PHE A 86 13.15 -19.85 24.68
N LEU A 87 12.34 -18.92 25.18
CA LEU A 87 12.73 -17.52 25.32
C LEU A 87 13.84 -17.38 26.36
N ASP A 88 13.75 -18.06 27.51
CA ASP A 88 14.79 -18.09 28.54
C ASP A 88 16.14 -18.56 27.96
N SER A 89 16.14 -19.67 27.21
CA SER A 89 17.35 -20.19 26.56
C SER A 89 17.93 -19.23 25.52
N CYS A 90 17.07 -18.57 24.74
CA CYS A 90 17.48 -17.53 23.79
C CYS A 90 18.10 -16.31 24.51
N PHE A 91 17.47 -15.83 25.58
CA PHE A 91 17.95 -14.69 26.36
C PHE A 91 19.25 -15.00 27.10
N GLU A 92 19.39 -16.18 27.69
CA GLU A 92 20.64 -16.62 28.32
C GLU A 92 21.78 -16.72 27.32
N ASN A 93 21.49 -17.18 26.09
CA ASN A 93 22.49 -17.23 25.03
C ASN A 93 22.86 -15.82 24.54
N PHE A 94 21.87 -14.95 24.36
CA PHE A 94 22.09 -13.56 23.94
C PHE A 94 22.89 -12.77 24.98
N GLY A 95 22.57 -12.93 26.26
CA GLY A 95 23.26 -12.25 27.36
C GLY A 95 24.76 -12.56 27.44
N LYS A 96 25.23 -13.69 26.89
CA LYS A 96 26.66 -14.04 26.83
C LYS A 96 27.43 -13.22 25.80
N THR A 97 26.76 -12.70 24.77
CA THR A 97 27.36 -11.94 23.66
C THR A 97 26.91 -10.47 23.61
N PHE A 98 26.09 -10.07 24.57
CA PHE A 98 25.53 -8.71 24.67
C PHE A 98 26.58 -7.72 25.20
N ASP A 99 26.80 -6.63 24.46
CA ASP A 99 27.62 -5.49 24.87
C ASP A 99 26.74 -4.23 24.97
N ASP A 100 26.68 -3.63 26.16
CA ASP A 100 25.75 -2.55 26.51
C ASP A 100 26.38 -1.15 26.52
N LYS A 101 27.64 -1.03 26.05
CA LYS A 101 28.39 0.25 26.08
C LYS A 101 27.75 1.38 25.30
N ASP A 102 27.18 1.08 24.12
CA ASP A 102 26.47 2.05 23.28
C ASP A 102 25.47 1.36 22.34
N TYR A 103 24.58 2.15 21.72
CA TYR A 103 23.52 1.64 20.83
C TYR A 103 24.07 0.88 19.61
N GLN A 104 25.24 1.28 19.10
CA GLN A 104 25.90 0.57 18.00
C GLN A 104 26.40 -0.81 18.43
N SER A 105 26.94 -0.94 19.63
CA SER A 105 27.39 -2.21 20.22
C SER A 105 26.21 -3.13 20.47
N VAL A 106 25.10 -2.61 21.00
CA VAL A 106 23.84 -3.36 21.18
C VAL A 106 23.34 -3.93 19.84
N THR A 107 23.27 -3.09 18.81
CA THR A 107 22.80 -3.50 17.48
C THR A 107 23.72 -4.53 16.85
N ARG A 108 25.05 -4.36 17.00
CA ARG A 108 26.04 -5.30 16.47
C ARG A 108 25.99 -6.65 17.19
N SER A 109 25.93 -6.64 18.53
CA SER A 109 25.79 -7.85 19.34
C SER A 109 24.51 -8.63 19.00
N PHE A 110 23.41 -7.92 18.74
CA PHE A 110 22.15 -8.55 18.32
C PHE A 110 22.26 -9.20 16.93
N LEU A 111 22.77 -8.47 15.93
CA LEU A 111 22.93 -9.01 14.57
C LEU A 111 23.87 -10.22 14.55
N GLN A 112 25.01 -10.11 15.23
CA GLN A 112 25.97 -11.20 15.34
C GLN A 112 25.39 -12.42 16.07
N TRP A 113 24.59 -12.19 17.12
CA TRP A 113 23.91 -13.27 17.82
C TRP A 113 22.89 -13.97 16.91
N VAL A 114 22.08 -13.24 16.14
CA VAL A 114 21.12 -13.83 15.20
C VAL A 114 21.83 -14.69 14.14
N GLU A 115 22.98 -14.24 13.65
CA GLU A 115 23.76 -14.96 12.62
C GLU A 115 24.46 -16.23 13.16
N THR A 116 24.76 -16.28 14.45
CA THR A 116 25.54 -17.36 15.08
C THR A 116 24.69 -18.30 15.94
N THR A 117 23.45 -17.93 16.24
CA THR A 117 22.57 -18.72 17.11
C THR A 117 22.02 -19.93 16.37
N ASP A 118 22.39 -21.12 16.85
CA ASP A 118 21.76 -22.36 16.45
C ASP A 118 20.44 -22.55 17.20
N LEU A 119 19.33 -22.21 16.53
CA LEU A 119 17.97 -22.34 17.05
C LEU A 119 17.52 -23.81 17.20
N GLN A 120 18.29 -24.79 16.69
CA GLN A 120 17.98 -26.22 16.87
C GLN A 120 18.05 -26.63 18.33
N LYS A 121 18.97 -26.04 19.11
CA LYS A 121 19.19 -26.43 20.50
C LYS A 121 18.07 -25.95 21.45
N PRO A 122 17.65 -24.67 21.44
CA PRO A 122 16.46 -24.23 22.18
C PRO A 122 15.18 -24.95 21.74
N ALA A 123 15.05 -25.30 20.45
CA ALA A 123 13.91 -26.07 19.95
C ALA A 123 13.90 -27.52 20.48
N GLN A 124 15.07 -28.14 20.66
CA GLN A 124 15.18 -29.47 21.26
C GLN A 124 14.84 -29.44 22.76
N ASP A 125 15.27 -28.41 23.47
CA ASP A 125 14.93 -28.21 24.89
C ASP A 125 13.40 -28.07 25.07
N MET A 126 12.69 -27.42 24.13
CA MET A 126 11.22 -27.38 24.13
C MET A 126 10.60 -28.78 23.98
N ILE A 127 11.13 -29.61 23.07
CA ILE A 127 10.64 -30.97 22.80
C ILE A 127 10.84 -31.87 24.03
N ASP A 128 11.95 -31.71 24.74
CA ASP A 128 12.28 -32.54 25.90
C ASP A 128 11.43 -32.18 27.13
N VAL A 129 10.94 -30.93 27.25
CA VAL A 129 9.92 -30.54 28.24
C VAL A 129 8.59 -31.24 28.00
N VAL A 130 8.22 -31.51 26.74
CA VAL A 130 7.00 -32.27 26.40
C VAL A 130 7.11 -33.75 26.73
N LYS A 131 8.30 -34.33 26.53
CA LYS A 131 8.56 -35.77 26.72
C LYS A 131 8.67 -36.20 28.17
N ASN A 132 8.99 -35.28 29.08
CA ASN A 132 9.21 -35.56 30.50
C ASN A 132 7.98 -35.33 31.40
N LYS A 133 6.79 -35.13 30.81
CA LYS A 133 5.48 -35.15 31.48
C LYS A 133 4.68 -36.37 31.03
#